data_AF-A0A2G6TH73-F1
#
_entry.id   AF-A0A2G6TH73-F1
#
_cell.length_a   1.000
_cell.length_b   1.000
_cell.length_c   1.000
_cell.angle_alpha   90.00
_cell.angle_beta   90.00
_cell.angle_gamma   90.00
#
_symmetry.space_group_name_H-M   'P 1'
#
loop_
_entity.id
_entity.type
_entity.pdbx_description
1 polymer ?
#
loop_
_entity_poly.entity_id
_entity_poly.type
_entity_poly.pdbx_seq_one_letter_code
_entity_poly.pdbx_strand_id
1 'polypeptide(L)'
;MNLDQLRKANDVKSKLDDFKKALECFEYVPNEEESKERKPISLNPNLIIEFDDWDDGREQIKLPMVLSDYLISLIKTTINEQIIVLSKEFEAI
;
A
#
# COMPACT_ATOMS: atom_id res chain seq x y z
N MET A 1 -27.99 -10.72 -9.70
CA MET A 1 -27.21 -9.49 -9.53
C MET A 1 -27.70 -8.44 -10.52
N ASN A 2 -28.03 -7.26 -10.04
CA ASN A 2 -28.35 -6.10 -10.88
C ASN A 2 -27.07 -5.27 -11.18
N LEU A 3 -27.18 -4.27 -12.07
CA LEU A 3 -26.04 -3.44 -12.48
C LEU A 3 -25.39 -2.69 -11.31
N ASP A 4 -26.19 -2.24 -10.34
CA ASP A 4 -25.70 -1.51 -9.18
C ASP A 4 -24.93 -2.41 -8.22
N GLN A 5 -25.38 -3.65 -8.02
CA GLN A 5 -24.66 -4.68 -7.27
C GLN A 5 -23.33 -5.02 -7.93
N LEU A 6 -23.27 -5.12 -9.26
CA LEU A 6 -22.02 -5.37 -9.99
C LEU A 6 -21.03 -4.21 -9.87
N ARG A 7 -21.50 -2.96 -9.95
CA ARG A 7 -20.67 -1.77 -9.75
C ARG A 7 -20.12 -1.74 -8.33
N LYS A 8 -20.98 -1.96 -7.34
CA LYS A 8 -20.57 -2.02 -5.94
C LYS A 8 -19.54 -3.13 -5.69
N ALA A 9 -19.75 -4.32 -6.26
CA ALA A 9 -18.80 -5.42 -6.16
C ALA A 9 -17.42 -5.04 -6.75
N ASN A 10 -17.39 -4.41 -7.92
CA ASN A 10 -16.14 -3.96 -8.53
C ASN A 10 -15.42 -2.89 -7.69
N ASP A 11 -16.15 -1.93 -7.12
CA ASP A 11 -15.58 -0.88 -6.28
C ASP A 11 -14.97 -1.47 -5.00
N VAL A 12 -15.69 -2.38 -4.33
CA VAL A 12 -15.21 -3.08 -3.13
C VAL A 12 -13.98 -3.93 -3.46
N LYS A 13 -14.00 -4.64 -4.59
CA LYS A 13 -12.86 -5.43 -5.05
C LYS A 13 -11.63 -4.57 -5.30
N SER A 14 -11.77 -3.43 -5.98
CA SER A 14 -10.66 -2.52 -6.24
C SER A 14 -10.01 -2.06 -4.94
N LYS A 15 -10.82 -1.65 -3.95
CA LYS A 15 -10.30 -1.23 -2.63
C LYS A 15 -9.59 -2.37 -1.91
N LEU A 16 -10.13 -3.59 -2.00
CA LEU A 16 -9.55 -4.78 -1.38
C LEU A 16 -8.18 -5.09 -2.00
N ASP A 17 -8.04 -4.97 -3.32
CA ASP A 17 -6.77 -5.13 -4.02
C ASP A 17 -5.75 -4.05 -3.60
N ASP A 18 -6.18 -2.81 -3.39
CA ASP A 18 -5.31 -1.72 -2.93
C ASP A 18 -4.80 -1.96 -1.50
N PHE A 19 -5.68 -2.42 -0.58
CA PHE A 19 -5.25 -2.76 0.79
C PHE A 19 -4.30 -3.97 0.83
N LYS A 20 -4.51 -4.97 -0.03
CA LYS A 20 -3.57 -6.10 -0.16
C LYS A 20 -2.19 -5.65 -0.62
N LYS A 21 -2.13 -4.82 -1.66
CA LYS A 21 -0.85 -4.23 -2.13
C LYS A 21 -0.18 -3.39 -1.05
N ALA A 22 -0.95 -2.62 -0.29
CA ALA A 22 -0.41 -1.84 0.82
C ALA A 22 0.20 -2.74 1.91
N LEU A 23 -0.42 -3.89 2.21
CA LEU A 23 0.14 -4.87 3.15
C LEU A 23 1.45 -5.47 2.63
N GLU A 24 1.50 -5.82 1.33
CA GLU A 24 2.70 -6.35 0.67
C GLU A 24 3.90 -5.41 0.81
N CYS A 25 3.70 -4.09 0.82
CA CYS A 25 4.78 -3.12 1.05
C CYS A 25 5.52 -3.32 2.39
N PHE A 26 4.86 -3.92 3.40
CA PHE A 26 5.47 -4.19 4.71
C PHE A 26 5.89 -5.66 4.90
N GLU A 27 5.58 -6.54 3.96
CA GLU A 27 5.82 -7.99 4.03
C GLU A 27 6.64 -8.52 2.86
N TYR A 28 7.02 -7.66 1.91
CA TYR A 28 7.83 -8.03 0.77
C TYR A 28 9.19 -8.56 1.23
N VAL A 29 9.44 -9.84 0.95
CA VAL A 29 10.73 -10.48 1.10
C VAL A 29 11.24 -10.79 -0.31
N PRO A 30 12.29 -10.11 -0.79
CA PRO A 30 12.86 -10.40 -2.10
C PRO A 30 13.39 -11.84 -2.13
N ASN A 31 13.21 -12.53 -3.25
CA ASN A 31 13.73 -13.88 -3.40
C ASN A 31 15.29 -13.85 -3.54
N GLU A 32 15.93 -15.02 -3.44
CA GLU A 32 17.41 -15.10 -3.48
C GLU A 32 18.03 -14.59 -4.79
N GLU A 33 17.33 -14.70 -5.92
CA GLU A 33 17.81 -14.22 -7.22
C GLU A 33 17.72 -12.68 -7.30
N GLU A 34 16.60 -12.10 -6.89
CA GLU A 34 16.40 -10.64 -6.79
C GLU A 34 17.38 -10.00 -5.80
N SER A 35 17.72 -10.71 -4.72
CA SER A 35 18.65 -10.26 -3.69
C SER A 35 20.12 -10.22 -4.13
N LYS A 36 20.50 -11.04 -5.14
CA LYS A 36 21.88 -11.06 -5.68
C LYS A 36 22.13 -9.92 -6.66
N GLU A 37 21.10 -9.49 -7.39
CA GLU A 37 21.22 -8.45 -8.42
C GLU A 37 20.90 -7.03 -7.90
N ARG A 38 20.14 -6.91 -6.80
CA ARG A 38 19.71 -5.61 -6.29
C ARG A 38 20.43 -5.25 -4.99
N LYS A 39 20.84 -3.97 -4.88
CA LYS A 39 21.26 -3.38 -3.60
C LYS A 39 20.16 -3.60 -2.55
N PRO A 40 20.49 -3.81 -1.26
CA PRO A 40 19.48 -3.99 -0.22
C PRO A 40 18.46 -2.85 -0.29
N ILE A 41 17.20 -3.22 -0.56
CA ILE A 41 16.09 -2.28 -0.68
C ILE A 41 15.59 -2.00 0.74
N SER A 42 15.67 -0.74 1.16
CA SER A 42 15.01 -0.35 2.40
C SER A 42 13.50 -0.42 2.18
N LEU A 43 12.82 -1.23 2.99
CA LEU A 43 11.36 -1.30 3.05
C LEU A 43 10.75 -0.18 3.92
N ASN A 44 11.60 0.70 4.44
CA ASN A 44 11.14 1.85 5.21
C ASN A 44 10.35 2.78 4.29
N PRO A 45 9.16 3.24 4.71
CA PRO A 45 8.41 4.20 3.94
C PRO A 45 9.20 5.49 3.78
N ASN A 46 9.00 6.19 2.66
CA ASN A 46 9.60 7.50 2.43
C ASN A 46 8.51 8.57 2.50
N LEU A 47 8.79 9.66 3.19
CA LEU A 47 8.03 10.90 3.03
C LEU A 47 8.50 11.55 1.74
N ILE A 48 7.58 11.75 0.79
CA ILE A 48 7.84 12.46 -0.46
C ILE A 48 7.27 13.87 -0.30
N ILE A 49 8.14 14.87 -0.36
CA ILE A 49 7.74 16.28 -0.39
C ILE A 49 7.88 16.73 -1.84
N GLU A 50 6.74 17.08 -2.44
CA GLU A 50 6.67 17.66 -3.78
C GLU A 50 6.53 19.18 -3.66
N PHE A 51 7.34 19.92 -4.40
CA PHE A 51 7.20 21.36 -4.54
C PHE A 51 7.49 21.77 -5.97
N ASP A 52 6.77 22.79 -6.42
CA ASP A 52 7.00 23.41 -7.71
C ASP A 52 8.31 24.19 -7.62
N ASP A 53 9.28 23.82 -8.45
CA ASP A 53 10.34 24.76 -8.78
C ASP A 53 9.72 25.79 -9.73
N TRP A 54 10.16 27.04 -9.61
CA TRP A 54 9.55 28.17 -10.33
C TRP A 54 9.84 28.13 -11.85
N ASP A 55 10.41 27.02 -12.35
CA ASP A 55 10.99 26.81 -13.68
C ASP A 55 10.42 25.55 -14.38
N ASP A 56 9.13 25.27 -14.17
CA ASP A 56 8.33 24.24 -14.86
C ASP A 56 8.65 22.76 -14.50
N GLY A 57 9.45 22.53 -13.45
CA GLY A 57 9.78 21.24 -12.87
C GLY A 57 9.05 20.95 -11.55
N ARG A 58 8.79 19.66 -11.29
CA ARG A 58 8.40 19.20 -9.94
C ARG A 58 9.62 18.60 -9.29
N GLU A 59 10.20 19.28 -8.31
CA GLU A 59 11.23 18.68 -7.48
C GLU A 59 10.59 17.77 -6.42
N GLN A 60 11.19 16.60 -6.22
CA GLN A 60 10.79 15.63 -5.20
C GLN A 60 11.92 15.39 -4.21
N ILE A 61 11.71 15.74 -2.94
CA ILE A 61 12.60 15.32 -1.86
C ILE A 61 12.03 14.04 -1.22
N LYS A 62 12.85 12.99 -1.18
CA LYS A 62 12.51 11.72 -0.53
C LYS A 62 13.26 11.62 0.80
N LEU A 63 12.52 11.57 1.91
CA LEU A 63 13.07 11.40 3.25
C LEU A 63 12.72 10.00 3.78
N PRO A 64 13.71 9.15 4.10
CA PRO A 64 13.43 7.86 4.70
C PRO A 64 12.80 8.05 6.08
N MET A 65 11.60 7.51 6.27
CA MET A 65 10.96 7.48 7.58
C MET A 65 11.31 6.16 8.26
N VAL A 66 12.00 6.27 9.39
CA VAL A 66 12.14 5.15 10.32
C VAL A 66 10.90 5.14 11.19
N LEU A 67 9.89 4.38 10.78
CA LEU A 67 8.74 4.12 11.63
C LEU A 67 9.16 3.19 12.77
N SER A 68 8.65 3.41 13.97
CA SER A 68 8.85 2.47 15.07
C SER A 68 8.13 1.15 14.79
N ASP A 69 8.65 0.04 15.32
CA ASP A 69 8.03 -1.28 15.18
C ASP A 69 6.56 -1.28 15.63
N TYR A 70 6.25 -0.49 16.67
CA TYR A 70 4.88 -0.27 17.14
C TYR A 70 3.99 0.36 16.07
N LEU A 71 4.45 1.42 15.41
CA LEU A 71 3.69 2.09 14.36
C LEU A 71 3.50 1.18 13.14
N ILE A 72 4.54 0.44 12.74
CA ILE A 72 4.45 -0.54 11.65
C ILE A 72 3.40 -1.60 12.00
N SER A 73 3.45 -2.15 13.22
CA SER A 73 2.47 -3.14 13.68
C SER A 73 1.05 -2.57 13.68
N LEU A 74 0.86 -1.34 14.15
CA LEU A 74 -0.44 -0.69 14.18
C LEU A 74 -1.02 -0.48 12.78
N ILE A 75 -0.18 -0.05 11.82
CA ILE A 75 -0.57 0.12 10.42
C ILE A 75 -0.96 -1.24 9.81
N LYS A 76 -0.15 -2.29 10.01
CA LYS A 76 -0.47 -3.65 9.55
C LYS A 76 -1.79 -4.16 10.11
N THR A 77 -2.02 -3.99 11.42
CA THR A 77 -3.28 -4.40 12.05
C THR A 77 -4.47 -3.67 11.43
N THR A 78 -4.35 -2.35 11.25
CA THR A 78 -5.42 -1.53 10.64
C THR A 78 -5.73 -1.95 9.20
N ILE A 79 -4.70 -2.22 8.39
CA ILE A 79 -4.86 -2.73 7.01
C ILE A 79 -5.59 -4.08 7.02
N ASN A 80 -5.17 -5.02 7.88
CA ASN A 80 -5.78 -6.34 7.98
C ASN A 80 -7.26 -6.25 8.41
N GLU A 81 -7.59 -5.40 9.38
CA GLU A 81 -8.97 -5.15 9.78
C GLU A 81 -9.82 -4.67 8.61
N GLN A 82 -9.32 -3.73 7.80
CA GLN A 82 -10.03 -3.25 6.62
C GLN A 82 -10.22 -4.33 5.55
N ILE A 83 -9.21 -5.18 5.32
CA ILE A 83 -9.33 -6.33 4.42
C ILE A 83 -10.45 -7.26 4.87
N ILE A 84 -10.54 -7.56 6.17
CA ILE A 84 -11.59 -8.42 6.73
C ILE A 84 -12.97 -7.79 6.52
N VAL A 85 -13.11 -6.48 6.80
CA VAL A 85 -14.38 -5.76 6.63
C VAL A 85 -14.82 -5.75 5.17
N LEU A 86 -13.92 -5.39 4.25
CA LEU A 86 -14.20 -5.34 2.81
C LEU A 86 -14.48 -6.73 2.23
N SER A 87 -13.81 -7.78 2.71
CA SER A 87 -14.08 -9.16 2.26
C SER A 87 -15.49 -9.59 2.65
N LYS A 88 -15.91 -9.32 3.89
CA LYS A 88 -17.28 -9.59 4.34
C LYS A 88 -18.31 -8.76 3.57
N GLU A 89 -18.00 -7.49 3.28
CA GLU A 89 -18.87 -6.66 2.45
C GLU A 89 -19.02 -7.23 1.05
N PHE A 90 -17.92 -7.66 0.43
CA PHE A 90 -17.92 -8.25 -0.90
C PHE A 90 -18.73 -9.56 -0.95
N GLU A 91 -18.57 -10.44 0.05
CA GLU A 91 -19.32 -11.70 0.17
C GLU A 91 -20.82 -11.49 0.39
N ALA A 92 -21.23 -10.33 0.92
CA ALA A 92 -22.63 -10.01 1.19
C ALA A 92 -23.37 -9.37 -0.01
N ILE A 93 -22.69 -9.12 -1.14
CA ILE A 93 -23.28 -8.51 -2.37
C ILE A 93 -23.88 -9.58 -3.29
#